data_AF-A0A7C9ABC5-F1
#
_entry.id   AF-A0A7C9ABC5-F1
#
_cell.length_a   1.000
_cell.length_b   1.000
_cell.length_c   1.000
_cell.angle_alpha   90.00
_cell.angle_beta   90.00
_cell.angle_gamma   90.00
#
_symmetry.space_group_name_H-M   'P 1'
#
loop_
_entity.id
_entity.type
_entity.pdbx_description
1 polymer ?
#
loop_
_entity_poly.entity_id
_entity_poly.type
_entity_poly.pdbx_seq_one_letter_code
_entity_poly.pdbx_strand_id
1 'polypeptide(L)'
;LLFMKPKIGQDGLFSMDQLLRSLKDSLALTLVHFYPLAGQLSPIVDNDRHRSLVFVDCNKGPGVRFVHATVDLKVSDILSSSAGCHSQSVVRCFFDHNNGEVNYDGHTRPLLTVQ
;
A
#
# COMPACT_ATOMS: atom_id res chain seq x y z
N LEU A 1 8.75 -7.67 9.83
CA LEU A 1 9.21 -6.45 10.53
C LEU A 1 8.27 -6.20 11.70
N LEU A 2 8.80 -6.05 12.92
CA LEU A 2 8.03 -5.63 14.08
C LEU A 2 8.44 -4.20 14.40
N PHE A 3 7.53 -3.25 14.24
CA PHE A 3 7.79 -1.86 14.60
C PHE A 3 7.77 -1.73 16.12
N MET A 4 8.79 -1.09 16.67
CA MET A 4 8.82 -0.77 18.10
C MET A 4 7.71 0.23 18.40
N LYS A 5 6.88 -0.08 19.40
CA LYS A 5 5.91 0.87 19.93
C LYS A 5 6.68 2.12 20.39
N PRO A 6 6.37 3.32 19.86
CA PRO A 6 7.07 4.52 20.27
C PRO A 6 6.89 4.71 21.79
N LYS A 7 8.00 4.99 22.47
CA LYS A 7 7.99 5.30 23.89
C LYS A 7 7.28 6.64 24.06
N ILE A 8 6.04 6.62 24.53
CA ILE A 8 5.36 7.82 25.03
C ILE A 8 6.03 8.16 26.36
N GLY A 9 7.19 8.82 26.27
CA GLY A 9 7.74 9.59 27.37
C GLY A 9 6.89 10.85 27.51
N GLN A 10 6.49 11.13 28.74
CA GLN A 10 5.82 12.37 29.12
C GLN A 10 6.59 13.56 28.50
N ASP A 11 5.88 14.48 27.86
CA ASP A 11 6.33 15.74 27.23
C ASP A 11 6.87 15.73 25.78
N GLY A 12 6.78 14.63 25.04
CA GLY A 12 6.97 14.62 23.58
C GLY A 12 5.64 14.45 22.85
N LEU A 13 5.04 15.54 22.36
CA LEU A 13 3.82 15.49 21.53
C LEU A 13 4.05 14.51 20.36
N PHE A 14 3.31 13.41 20.32
CA PHE A 14 3.36 12.47 19.19
C PHE A 14 3.03 13.23 17.91
N SER A 15 4.02 13.37 17.04
CA SER A 15 3.87 14.04 15.75
C SER A 15 3.55 13.00 14.67
N MET A 16 2.34 13.07 14.13
CA MET A 16 1.96 12.27 12.96
C MET A 16 2.91 12.51 11.79
N ASP A 17 3.37 13.74 11.57
CA ASP A 17 4.31 14.06 10.50
C ASP A 17 5.66 13.35 10.70
N GLN A 18 6.17 13.31 11.92
CA GLN A 18 7.41 12.60 12.23
C GLN A 18 7.27 11.09 12.02
N LEU A 19 6.12 10.51 12.42
CA LEU A 19 5.84 9.10 12.17
C LEU A 19 5.77 8.81 10.67
N LEU A 20 5.03 9.62 9.91
CA LEU A 20 4.88 9.44 8.46
C LEU A 20 6.21 9.54 7.73
N ARG A 21 7.07 10.50 8.11
CA ARG A 21 8.44 10.60 7.59
C ARG A 21 9.25 9.34 7.91
N SER A 22 9.26 8.91 9.17
CA SER A 22 10.00 7.72 9.59
C SER A 22 9.54 6.45 8.85
N LEU A 23 8.22 6.29 8.64
CA LEU A 23 7.67 5.18 7.87
C LEU A 23 8.10 5.23 6.41
N LYS A 24 8.01 6.39 5.74
CA LYS A 24 8.47 6.57 4.36
C LYS A 24 9.96 6.27 4.20
N ASP A 25 10.79 6.75 5.12
CA ASP A 25 12.24 6.51 5.08
C ASP A 25 12.55 5.01 5.27
N SER A 26 11.89 4.35 6.23
CA SER A 26 12.07 2.91 6.45
C SER A 26 11.61 2.07 5.26
N LEU A 27 10.53 2.48 4.59
CA LEU A 27 10.03 1.84 3.38
C LEU A 27 11.02 2.03 2.23
N ALA A 28 11.52 3.24 2.02
CA ALA A 28 12.52 3.53 0.99
C ALA A 28 13.79 2.68 1.17
N LEU A 29 14.30 2.56 2.40
CA LEU A 29 15.44 1.68 2.72
C LEU A 29 15.13 0.21 2.43
N THR A 30 13.92 -0.25 2.76
CA THR A 30 13.49 -1.63 2.48
C THR A 30 13.43 -1.89 0.97
N LEU A 31 12.96 -0.93 0.19
CA LEU A 31 12.86 -1.05 -1.27
C LEU A 31 14.21 -1.10 -1.98
N VAL A 32 15.31 -0.71 -1.35
CA VAL A 32 16.66 -0.99 -1.90
C VAL A 32 16.90 -2.49 -2.00
N HIS A 33 16.42 -3.26 -1.01
CA HIS A 33 16.59 -4.72 -0.98
C HIS A 33 15.46 -5.46 -1.72
N PHE A 34 14.27 -4.87 -1.77
CA PHE A 34 13.09 -5.42 -2.44
C PHE A 34 12.67 -4.57 -3.64
N TYR A 35 13.66 -4.16 -4.44
CA TYR A 35 13.48 -3.21 -5.54
C TYR A 35 12.40 -3.57 -6.57
N PRO A 36 12.08 -4.85 -6.87
CA PRO A 36 10.99 -5.15 -7.80
C PRO A 36 9.64 -4.63 -7.33
N LEU A 37 9.42 -4.45 -6.02
CA LEU A 37 8.17 -3.92 -5.49
C LEU A 37 7.94 -2.44 -5.83
N ALA A 38 9.00 -1.70 -6.20
CA ALA A 38 8.91 -0.33 -6.68
C ALA A 38 8.70 -0.23 -8.20
N GLY A 39 8.72 -1.36 -8.91
CA GLY A 39 8.48 -1.40 -10.35
C GLY A 39 7.00 -1.39 -10.74
N GLN A 40 6.76 -1.67 -12.01
CA GLN A 40 5.42 -1.76 -12.61
C GLN A 40 5.33 -2.99 -13.53
N LEU A 41 4.14 -3.62 -13.61
CA LEU A 41 3.95 -4.68 -14.61
C LEU A 41 4.07 -4.08 -16.02
N SER A 42 4.80 -4.76 -16.88
CA SER A 42 4.95 -4.36 -18.27
C SER A 42 4.65 -5.54 -19.18
N PRO A 43 3.71 -5.39 -20.13
CA PRO A 43 3.46 -6.40 -21.13
C PRO A 43 4.45 -6.29 -22.28
N ILE A 44 4.92 -7.44 -22.78
CA ILE A 44 5.52 -7.59 -24.11
C ILE A 44 4.49 -8.35 -24.94
N VAL A 45 3.96 -7.71 -25.97
CA VAL A 45 2.94 -8.30 -26.84
C VAL A 45 3.58 -8.71 -28.15
N ASP A 46 3.50 -10.00 -28.46
CA ASP A 46 3.81 -10.56 -29.76
C ASP A 46 2.49 -10.77 -30.52
N ASN A 47 2.15 -9.79 -31.37
CA ASN A 47 0.93 -9.81 -32.15
C ASN A 47 0.91 -10.93 -33.20
N ASP A 48 2.07 -11.30 -33.75
CA ASP A 48 2.17 -12.30 -34.82
C ASP A 48 1.93 -13.72 -34.27
N ARG A 49 2.35 -13.98 -33.02
CA ARG A 49 2.15 -15.28 -32.37
C ARG A 49 0.95 -15.33 -31.43
N HIS A 50 0.18 -14.24 -31.32
CA HIS A 50 -0.91 -14.07 -30.35
C HIS A 50 -0.49 -14.43 -28.92
N ARG A 51 0.66 -13.91 -28.47
CA ARG A 51 1.23 -14.17 -27.14
C ARG A 51 1.53 -12.88 -26.41
N SER A 52 1.36 -12.91 -25.10
CA SER A 52 1.82 -11.84 -24.21
C SER A 52 2.68 -12.40 -23.09
N LEU A 53 3.77 -11.71 -22.79
CA LEU A 53 4.60 -11.94 -21.62
C LEU A 53 4.41 -10.76 -20.69
N VAL A 54 4.27 -11.01 -19.39
CA VAL A 54 4.18 -9.97 -18.38
C VAL A 54 5.39 -10.10 -17.46
N PHE A 55 6.09 -9.00 -17.26
CA PHE A 55 7.25 -8.95 -16.36
C PHE A 55 7.18 -7.70 -15.49
N VAL A 56 8.01 -7.65 -14.45
CA VAL A 56 8.16 -6.46 -13.61
C VAL A 56 9.27 -5.59 -14.17
N ASP A 57 8.90 -4.44 -14.72
CA ASP A 57 9.87 -3.40 -15.10
C ASP A 57 10.21 -2.58 -13.85
N CYS A 58 11.40 -2.81 -13.32
CA CYS A 58 11.89 -2.19 -12.08
C CYS A 58 12.36 -0.74 -12.28
N ASN A 59 12.45 -0.26 -13.52
CA ASN A 59 12.87 1.10 -13.84
C ASN A 59 11.70 1.99 -14.28
N LYS A 60 10.47 1.45 -14.28
CA LYS A 60 9.27 2.12 -14.76
C LYS A 60 8.29 2.36 -13.62
N GLY A 61 7.60 3.50 -13.71
CA GLY A 61 6.54 3.89 -12.79
C GLY A 61 7.04 4.80 -11.66
N PRO A 62 6.10 5.32 -10.84
CA PRO A 62 6.41 6.30 -9.80
C PRO A 62 6.98 5.68 -8.51
N GLY A 63 7.24 4.36 -8.47
CA GLY A 63 7.59 3.66 -7.25
C GLY A 63 6.37 3.10 -6.50
N VAL A 64 6.53 2.92 -5.19
CA VAL A 64 5.48 2.44 -4.29
C VAL A 64 4.53 3.56 -3.91
N ARG A 65 3.23 3.27 -3.87
CA ARG A 65 2.22 4.23 -3.41
C ARG A 65 2.11 4.17 -1.88
N PHE A 66 2.32 5.30 -1.23
CA PHE A 66 2.14 5.46 0.22
C PHE A 66 0.93 6.35 0.48
N VAL A 67 -0.09 5.80 1.13
CA VAL A 67 -1.35 6.48 1.44
C VAL A 67 -1.41 6.75 2.93
N HIS A 68 -1.82 7.96 3.31
CA HIS A 68 -2.19 8.26 4.68
C HIS A 68 -3.63 8.78 4.67
N ALA A 69 -4.50 8.12 5.43
CA ALA A 69 -5.91 8.46 5.55
C ALA A 69 -6.31 8.52 7.02
N THR A 70 -7.28 9.36 7.34
CA THR A 70 -7.84 9.51 8.68
C THR A 70 -9.34 9.29 8.61
N VAL A 71 -9.89 8.61 9.61
CA VAL A 71 -11.33 8.37 9.74
C VAL A 71 -11.72 8.55 11.19
N ASP A 72 -12.92 9.07 11.44
CA ASP A 72 -13.47 9.20 12.79
C ASP A 72 -14.09 7.88 13.26
N LEU A 73 -13.24 6.88 13.48
CA LEU A 73 -13.60 5.55 13.97
C LEU A 73 -12.53 5.06 14.95
N LYS A 74 -12.94 4.27 15.94
CA LYS A 74 -11.99 3.62 16.85
C LYS A 74 -11.56 2.28 16.28
N VAL A 75 -10.34 1.88 16.61
CA VAL A 75 -9.83 0.54 16.26
C VAL A 75 -10.74 -0.57 16.82
N SER A 76 -11.36 -0.34 17.99
CA SER A 76 -12.35 -1.26 18.57
C SER A 76 -13.56 -1.47 17.66
N ASP A 77 -13.97 -0.46 16.90
CA ASP A 77 -15.16 -0.51 16.06
C ASP A 77 -14.91 -1.35 14.80
N ILE A 78 -13.65 -1.39 14.33
CA ILE A 78 -13.17 -2.25 13.25
C ILE A 78 -13.03 -3.70 13.74
N LEU A 79 -12.46 -3.90 14.94
CA LEU A 79 -12.18 -5.24 15.47
C LEU A 79 -13.41 -5.95 16.05
N SER A 80 -14.44 -5.21 16.45
CA SER A 80 -15.66 -5.78 17.04
C SER A 80 -16.57 -6.34 15.95
N SER A 81 -16.55 -7.66 15.77
CA SER A 81 -17.38 -8.42 14.82
C SER A 81 -18.91 -8.31 15.04
N SER A 82 -19.39 -7.51 16.01
CA SER A 82 -20.78 -7.47 16.47
C SER A 82 -21.59 -6.24 16.02
N ALA A 83 -20.98 -5.22 15.40
CA ALA A 83 -21.67 -4.00 14.99
C ALA A 83 -22.17 -4.03 13.54
N GLY A 84 -22.97 -5.03 13.18
CA GLY A 84 -23.82 -5.02 11.98
C GLY A 84 -23.15 -4.85 10.60
N CYS A 85 -23.98 -4.92 9.56
CA CYS A 85 -23.64 -4.86 8.13
C CYS A 85 -22.78 -3.65 7.70
N HIS A 86 -22.63 -2.62 8.55
CA HIS A 86 -21.91 -1.39 8.25
C HIS A 86 -20.38 -1.47 8.42
N SER A 87 -19.87 -2.38 9.26
CA SER A 87 -18.43 -2.50 9.53
C SER A 87 -17.65 -3.08 8.33
N GLN A 88 -18.23 -4.08 7.65
CA GLN A 88 -17.58 -4.74 6.50
C GLN A 88 -17.44 -3.83 5.27
N SER A 89 -18.37 -2.92 5.04
CA SER A 89 -18.28 -1.98 3.91
C SER A 89 -17.20 -0.92 4.13
N VAL A 90 -17.05 -0.42 5.35
CA VAL A 90 -16.02 0.58 5.69
C VAL A 90 -14.61 0.00 5.59
N VAL A 91 -14.41 -1.25 6.05
CA VAL A 91 -13.09 -1.92 5.93
C VAL A 91 -12.65 -2.04 4.47
N ARG A 92 -13.60 -2.29 3.55
CA ARG A 92 -13.30 -2.36 2.12
C ARG A 92 -12.86 -1.01 1.55
N CYS A 93 -13.37 0.10 2.09
CA CYS A 93 -12.94 1.45 1.70
C CYS A 93 -11.51 1.78 2.12
N PHE A 94 -10.91 1.01 3.06
CA PHE A 94 -9.51 1.20 3.46
C PHE A 94 -8.51 0.58 2.49
N PHE A 95 -8.93 -0.11 1.43
CA PHE A 95 -8.00 -0.65 0.45
C PHE A 95 -8.05 0.16 -0.83
N ASP A 96 -6.88 0.56 -1.30
CA ASP A 96 -6.70 1.32 -2.55
C ASP A 96 -7.26 0.60 -3.78
N HIS A 97 -7.32 -0.73 -3.72
CA HIS A 97 -7.72 -1.62 -4.81
C HIS A 97 -9.13 -2.20 -4.60
N ASN A 98 -10.09 -1.38 -4.18
CA ASN A 98 -11.44 -1.84 -3.83
C ASN A 98 -12.41 -1.97 -5.03
N ASN A 99 -12.01 -1.45 -6.20
CA ASN A 99 -12.85 -1.33 -7.40
C ASN A 99 -12.66 -2.47 -8.42
N GLY A 100 -12.31 -3.68 -7.97
CA GLY A 100 -12.34 -4.88 -8.81
C GLY A 100 -11.25 -4.92 -9.89
N GLU A 101 -10.11 -4.29 -9.61
CA GLU A 101 -8.95 -4.28 -10.50
C GLU A 101 -8.48 -5.71 -10.76
N VAL A 102 -8.21 -6.01 -12.03
CA VAL A 102 -7.76 -7.33 -12.48
C VAL A 102 -6.33 -7.24 -12.97
N ASN A 103 -5.64 -8.39 -13.08
CA ASN A 103 -4.21 -8.48 -13.39
C ASN A 103 -3.71 -7.54 -14.50
N TYR A 104 -4.51 -7.28 -15.53
CA TYR A 104 -4.14 -6.34 -16.59
C TYR A 104 -3.93 -4.93 -16.05
N ASP A 105 -4.81 -4.40 -15.19
CA ASP A 105 -4.76 -3.03 -14.67
C ASP A 105 -3.45 -2.70 -13.92
N GLY A 106 -2.73 -3.72 -13.45
CA GLY A 106 -1.41 -3.57 -12.84
C GLY A 106 -0.34 -2.99 -13.78
N HIS A 107 -0.58 -2.93 -15.10
CA HIS A 107 0.38 -2.34 -16.05
C HIS A 107 0.46 -0.82 -16.03
N THR A 108 -0.54 -0.15 -15.44
CA THR A 108 -0.57 1.31 -15.26
C THR A 108 -0.54 1.73 -13.80
N ARG A 109 -0.53 0.75 -12.87
CA ARG A 109 -0.59 0.99 -11.43
C ARG A 109 0.71 0.60 -10.72
N PRO A 110 0.95 1.13 -9.51
CA PRO A 110 2.02 0.65 -8.63
C PRO A 110 1.83 -0.83 -8.30
N LEU A 111 2.92 -1.59 -8.21
CA LEU A 111 2.87 -2.99 -7.75
C LEU A 111 2.54 -3.13 -6.27
N LEU A 112 2.92 -2.14 -5.47
CA LEU A 112 2.69 -2.11 -4.03
C LEU A 112 2.05 -0.78 -3.63
N THR A 113 1.02 -0.89 -2.81
CA THR A 113 0.46 0.22 -2.04
C THR A 113 0.57 -0.11 -0.55
N VAL A 114 1.04 0.87 0.23
CA VAL A 114 1.08 0.83 1.71
C VAL A 114 0.14 1.91 2.24
N GLN A 115 -0.70 1.57 3.22
CA GLN A 115 -1.66 2.46 3.87
C GLN A 115 -1.57 2.35 5.39
#